data_AF-A0A2T2RWT6-F1
#
_entry.id   AF-A0A2T2RWT6-F1
#
_cell.length_a   1.000
_cell.length_b   1.000
_cell.length_c   1.000
_cell.angle_alpha   90.00
_cell.angle_beta   90.00
_cell.angle_gamma   90.00
#
_symmetry.space_group_name_H-M   'P 1'
#
loop_
_entity.id
_entity.type
_entity.pdbx_description
1 polymer ?
#
loop_
_entity_poly.entity_id
_entity_poly.type
_entity_poly.pdbx_seq_one_letter_code
_entity_poly.pdbx_strand_id
1 'polypeptide(L)'
;MEDARRSKQLRKFVQKLGLSETAPVDWALLDLALTHPSISAEANYQQLEFVGDAVVRLVASELLLETYPECPVGEFAAIRSVMVSDRTLA
;
A
#
# COMPACT_ATOMS: atom_id res chain seq x y z
N MET A 1 12.75 25.21 -0.69
CA MET A 1 13.56 24.42 -1.63
C MET A 1 13.06 22.98 -1.50
N GLU A 2 12.30 22.48 -2.47
CA GLU A 2 12.00 21.06 -2.57
C GLU A 2 13.30 20.25 -2.42
N ASP A 3 13.32 19.28 -1.52
CA ASP A 3 14.51 18.49 -1.25
C ASP A 3 14.79 17.58 -2.46
N ALA A 4 15.68 18.04 -3.35
CA ALA A 4 16.06 17.34 -4.57
C ALA A 4 16.56 15.91 -4.30
N ARG A 5 17.09 15.64 -3.10
CA ARG A 5 17.46 14.28 -2.67
C ARG A 5 16.23 13.41 -2.47
N ARG A 6 15.21 13.92 -1.77
CA ARG A 6 13.97 13.20 -1.50
C ARG A 6 13.24 12.87 -2.80
N SER A 7 13.08 13.83 -3.70
CA SER A 7 12.44 13.58 -5.00
C SER A 7 13.14 12.49 -5.82
N LYS A 8 14.48 12.44 -5.78
CA LYS A 8 15.26 11.37 -6.42
C LYS A 8 15.02 10.00 -5.76
N GLN A 9 14.89 9.94 -4.44
CA GLN A 9 14.58 8.71 -3.71
C GLN A 9 13.18 8.20 -4.05
N LEU A 10 12.18 9.07 -4.09
CA LEU A 10 10.80 8.72 -4.44
C LEU A 10 10.71 8.15 -5.86
N ARG A 11 11.35 8.79 -6.85
CA ARG A 11 11.42 8.27 -8.23
C ARG A 11 12.05 6.88 -8.31
N LYS A 12 13.16 6.68 -7.61
CA LYS A 12 13.83 5.38 -7.56
C LYS A 12 12.94 4.31 -6.90
N PHE A 13 12.15 4.69 -5.89
CA PHE A 13 11.20 3.80 -5.25
C PHE A 13 10.06 3.39 -6.20
N VAL A 14 9.45 4.34 -6.91
CA VAL A 14 8.41 4.07 -7.92
C VAL A 14 8.91 3.11 -9.01
N GLN A 15 10.14 3.30 -9.50
CA GLN A 15 10.77 2.38 -10.46
C GLN A 15 10.95 0.97 -9.88
N LYS A 16 11.32 0.83 -8.61
CA LYS A 16 11.43 -0.47 -7.92
C LYS A 16 10.09 -1.17 -7.75
N LEU A 17 9.00 -0.42 -7.66
CA LEU A 17 7.64 -0.96 -7.67
C LEU A 17 7.19 -1.43 -9.07
N GLY A 18 8.05 -1.30 -10.09
CA GLY A 18 7.73 -1.70 -11.47
C GLY A 18 6.82 -0.71 -12.21
N LEU A 19 6.61 0.49 -11.65
CA LEU A 19 5.78 1.52 -12.28
C LEU A 19 6.59 2.32 -13.31
N SER A 20 5.93 2.68 -14.42
CA SER A 20 6.50 3.56 -15.45
C SER A 20 6.80 4.96 -14.91
N GLU A 21 7.76 5.66 -15.51
CA GLU A 21 8.03 7.08 -15.21
C GLU A 21 6.84 8.00 -15.56
N THR A 22 5.93 7.53 -16.41
CA THR A 22 4.69 8.23 -16.78
C THR A 22 3.50 7.82 -15.93
N ALA A 23 3.68 6.96 -14.92
CA ALA A 23 2.59 6.59 -14.02
C ALA A 23 2.05 7.85 -13.32
N PRO A 24 0.71 7.97 -13.16
CA PRO A 24 0.09 9.14 -12.54
C PRO A 24 0.25 9.07 -11.01
N VAL A 25 1.49 9.23 -10.54
CA VAL A 25 1.84 9.23 -9.12
C VAL A 25 1.71 10.66 -8.58
N ASP A 26 0.89 10.84 -7.55
CA ASP A 26 0.91 12.04 -6.74
C ASP A 26 2.13 11.96 -5.80
N TRP A 27 3.14 12.79 -6.07
CA TRP A 27 4.40 12.79 -5.34
C TRP A 27 4.24 13.24 -3.89
N ALA A 28 3.27 14.10 -3.59
CA ALA A 28 3.03 14.57 -2.23
C ALA A 28 2.38 13.46 -1.39
N LEU A 29 1.41 12.74 -1.97
CA LEU A 29 0.80 11.58 -1.30
C LEU A 29 1.79 10.44 -1.10
N LEU A 30 2.67 10.18 -2.07
CA LEU A 30 3.71 9.17 -1.92
C LEU A 30 4.72 9.55 -0.82
N ASP A 31 5.08 10.83 -0.72
CA ASP A 31 5.96 11.31 0.34
C ASP A 31 5.31 11.16 1.72
N LEU A 32 4.03 11.52 1.83
CA LEU A 32 3.21 11.38 3.03
C LEU A 32 3.08 9.91 3.46
N ALA A 33 2.83 9.00 2.51
CA ALA A 33 2.74 7.56 2.76
C ALA A 33 4.06 6.96 3.28
N LEU A 34 5.19 7.61 3.01
CA LEU A 34 6.53 7.21 3.45
C LEU A 34 7.03 8.04 4.65
N THR A 35 6.15 8.76 5.33
CA THR A 35 6.47 9.57 6.52
C THR A 35 5.85 8.95 7.77
N HIS A 36 6.69 8.46 8.68
CA HIS A 36 6.25 7.83 9.93
C HIS A 36 5.82 8.88 10.97
N PRO A 37 4.83 8.59 11.85
CA PRO A 37 4.36 9.52 12.89
C PRO A 37 5.45 10.08 13.83
N SER A 38 6.58 9.38 13.96
CA SER A 38 7.74 9.87 14.73
C SER A 38 8.49 11.04 14.06
N ILE A 39 8.27 11.27 12.76
CA ILE A 39 8.82 12.40 12.01
C ILE A 39 7.87 13.59 12.08
N SER A 40 6.56 13.36 11.93
CA SER A 40 5.51 14.36 12.08
C SER A 40 4.23 13.72 12.59
N ALA A 41 3.65 14.29 13.65
CA ALA A 41 2.39 13.83 14.22
C ALA A 41 1.18 14.21 13.33
N GLU A 42 1.31 15.32 12.59
CA GLU A 42 0.23 15.90 11.78
C GLU A 42 0.27 15.43 10.31
N ALA A 43 1.46 15.23 9.75
CA ALA A 43 1.68 14.85 8.36
C ALA A 43 2.40 13.50 8.27
N ASN A 44 1.64 12.41 8.31
CA ASN A 44 2.16 11.04 8.22
C ASN A 44 1.19 10.12 7.48
N TYR A 45 1.60 8.86 7.34
CA TYR A 45 0.87 7.86 6.55
C TYR A 45 -0.45 7.37 7.18
N GLN A 46 -0.76 7.63 8.46
CA GLN A 46 -1.82 6.90 9.18
C GLN A 46 -3.20 6.97 8.50
N GLN A 47 -3.58 8.14 7.97
CA GLN A 47 -4.83 8.28 7.24
C GLN A 47 -4.82 7.52 5.90
N LEU A 48 -3.67 7.52 5.22
CA LEU A 48 -3.50 6.77 3.96
C LEU A 48 -3.50 5.26 4.22
N GLU A 49 -2.89 4.79 5.30
CA GLU A 49 -2.92 3.40 5.74
C GLU A 49 -4.34 2.94 6.06
N PHE A 50 -5.12 3.75 6.78
CA PHE A 50 -6.51 3.42 7.08
C PHE A 50 -7.34 3.15 5.82
N VAL A 51 -7.18 3.96 4.78
CA VAL A 51 -7.86 3.76 3.49
C VAL A 51 -7.22 2.61 2.70
N GLY A 52 -5.89 2.54 2.69
CA GLY A 52 -5.12 1.54 1.96
C GLY A 52 -5.37 0.10 2.44
N ASP A 53 -5.55 -0.11 3.74
CA ASP A 53 -5.91 -1.41 4.32
C ASP A 53 -7.25 -1.93 3.76
N ALA A 54 -8.25 -1.05 3.61
CA ALA A 54 -9.51 -1.42 2.98
C ALA A 54 -9.34 -1.81 1.50
N VAL A 55 -8.50 -1.09 0.75
CA VAL A 55 -8.21 -1.40 -0.66
C VAL A 55 -7.50 -2.75 -0.80
N VAL A 56 -6.46 -2.99 0.01
CA VAL A 56 -5.70 -4.26 -0.03
C VAL A 56 -6.60 -5.44 0.34
N ARG A 57 -7.48 -5.28 1.34
CA ARG A 57 -8.46 -6.31 1.71
C ARG A 57 -9.47 -6.59 0.61
N LEU A 58 -9.91 -5.57 -0.12
CA LEU A 58 -10.82 -5.73 -1.26
C LEU A 58 -10.14 -6.57 -2.35
N VAL A 59 -8.98 -6.14 -2.82
CA VAL A 59 -8.23 -6.83 -3.88
C VAL A 59 -7.90 -8.27 -3.47
N ALA A 60 -7.47 -8.50 -2.23
CA ALA A 60 -7.23 -9.86 -1.73
C ALA A 60 -8.51 -10.72 -1.71
N SER A 61 -9.67 -10.13 -1.40
CA SER A 61 -10.95 -10.84 -1.43
C SER A 61 -11.35 -11.20 -2.86
N GLU A 62 -11.18 -10.28 -3.82
CA GLU A 62 -11.45 -10.52 -5.25
C GLU A 62 -10.55 -11.64 -5.78
N LEU A 63 -9.25 -11.59 -5.49
CA LEU A 63 -8.30 -12.62 -5.89
C LEU A 63 -8.69 -14.00 -5.35
N LEU A 64 -9.13 -14.09 -4.09
CA LEU A 64 -9.58 -15.36 -3.50
C LEU A 64 -10.84 -15.91 -4.16
N LEU A 65 -11.80 -15.02 -4.47
CA LEU A 65 -13.03 -15.39 -5.17
C LEU A 65 -12.73 -15.91 -6.59
N GLU A 66 -11.81 -15.27 -7.31
CA GLU A 66 -11.40 -15.68 -8.65
C GLU A 66 -10.59 -16.99 -8.64
N THR A 67 -9.70 -17.17 -7.66
CA THR A 67 -8.79 -18.30 -7.60
C THR A 67 -9.45 -19.56 -7.03
N TYR A 68 -10.37 -19.40 -6.07
CA TYR A 68 -10.99 -20.50 -5.33
C TYR A 68 -12.52 -20.36 -5.26
N PRO A 69 -13.24 -20.35 -6.40
CA PRO A 69 -14.67 -20.02 -6.44
C PRO A 69 -15.58 -20.95 -5.62
N GLU A 70 -15.16 -22.20 -5.39
CA GLU A 70 -15.94 -23.22 -4.66
C GLU A 70 -15.64 -23.24 -3.14
N CYS A 71 -14.74 -22.38 -2.66
CA CYS A 71 -14.31 -22.38 -1.26
C CYS A 71 -15.35 -21.65 -0.37
N PRO A 72 -15.62 -22.16 0.85
CA PRO A 72 -16.55 -21.51 1.78
C PRO A 72 -16.09 -20.10 2.18
N VAL A 73 -17.03 -19.16 2.31
CA VAL A 73 -16.75 -17.77 2.72
C VAL A 73 -15.96 -17.68 4.04
N GLY A 74 -16.19 -18.60 4.97
CA GLY A 74 -15.44 -18.65 6.25
C GLY A 74 -13.94 -18.91 6.07
N GLU A 75 -13.55 -19.68 5.05
CA GLU A 75 -12.14 -19.94 4.73
C GLU A 75 -11.48 -18.74 4.07
N PHE A 76 -12.21 -17.99 3.23
CA PHE A 76 -11.69 -16.73 2.66
C PHE A 76 -11.28 -15.73 3.72
N ALA A 77 -12.07 -15.59 4.80
CA ALA A 77 -11.75 -14.67 5.88
C ALA A 77 -10.42 -15.04 6.57
N ALA A 78 -10.17 -16.33 6.77
CA ALA A 78 -8.94 -16.84 7.38
C ALA A 78 -7.72 -16.71 6.46
N ILE A 79 -7.87 -17.03 5.17
CA ILE A 79 -6.77 -16.90 4.20
C ILE A 79 -6.43 -15.42 4.00
N ARG A 80 -7.44 -14.57 3.82
CA ARG A 80 -7.25 -13.13 3.67
C ARG A 80 -6.52 -12.53 4.87
N SER A 81 -6.87 -12.91 6.10
CA SER A 81 -6.22 -12.36 7.29
C SER A 81 -4.72 -12.68 7.35
N VAL A 82 -4.29 -13.81 6.81
CA VAL A 82 -2.87 -14.15 6.66
C VAL A 82 -2.22 -13.38 5.52
N MET A 83 -2.88 -13.31 4.36
CA MET A 83 -2.36 -12.64 3.16
C MET A 83 -2.11 -11.15 3.36
N VAL A 84 -3.01 -10.47 4.10
CA VAL A 84 -2.94 -9.02 4.32
C VAL A 84 -2.41 -8.66 5.71
N SER A 85 -1.74 -9.61 6.39
CA SER A 85 -1.17 -9.35 7.72
C SER A 85 0.09 -8.48 7.65
N ASP A 86 0.36 -7.72 8.71
CA ASP A 86 1.59 -6.93 8.85
C ASP A 86 2.84 -7.77 8.58
N ARG A 87 2.84 -9.04 9.05
CA ARG A 87 3.97 -9.96 8.83
C ARG A 87 4.21 -10.26 7.36
N THR A 88 3.14 -10.35 6.56
CA THR A 88 3.23 -10.63 5.12
C THR A 88 3.57 -9.36 4.32
N LEU A 89 3.13 -8.19 4.80
CA LEU A 89 3.28 -6.91 4.10
C LEU A 89 4.55 -6.11 4.48
N ALA A 90 5.22 -6.44 5.59
CA ALA A 90 6.45 -5.80 6.06
C ALA A 90 7.72 -6.29 5.34
#